data_AF-A0A0F0KK98-F1
#
_entry.id   AF-A0A0F0KK98-F1
#
_cell.length_a   1.000
_cell.length_b   1.000
_cell.length_c   1.000
_cell.angle_alpha   90.00
_cell.angle_beta   90.00
_cell.angle_gamma   90.00
#
_symmetry.space_group_name_H-M   'P 1'
#
loop_
_entity.id
_entity.type
_entity.pdbx_description
1 polymer ?
#
loop_
_entity_poly.entity_id
_entity_poly.type
_entity_poly.pdbx_seq_one_letter_code
_entity_poly.pdbx_strand_id
1 'polypeptide(L)'
;MAPTIEPAKIVERFVLRARRVAAHSLSQSRDRLQAFANTMIRGNIDLAGRFTVVEDLPDEETFESLVARLRPLTVESEPIFYNRVLDAITALTAGAASASDRQRITALRAAWGSTEIQGTQVQGYTVQAVGPDHAPTSIVSDTQLAAGWLYADLVHADPRGAKVAALEHDLKERYTAAVRVFSRIAMLTLDTLDLVRDLQERSLIMLPDDAWTSAVSVHESESPIDVRVFYADTGTAVPDLAEASDLPTEWSRFTVSDLFLQDPANQVSLTLQTGDEHTNLEAAVMHRRPEEGGVEWDIFVDGCLILTFAFTFENDRAVACTLAEEKYLELTNAQKLRSTQLARRLHSADRAVFDVPGGNITISMEDLSAEEELQMRVIEEALSDVIEIERITGNEIGVCNGRFTNLERVRLRQTRLIWEGKVVHARLKSATVTSPSGNPPQVIAIKEGSIAFAGQQIPTPATHLWHQQLEVHPTTATDSPGHPRDYIMSPPQGEHLVAWAPTRLVRSETEPVLASPWDLTGIDEKSFP
;
A
#
# COMPACT_ATOMS: atom_id res chain seq x y z
N MET A 1 -7.24 33.64 24.98
CA MET A 1 -6.63 34.12 23.72
C MET A 1 -6.40 32.91 22.84
N ALA A 2 -7.06 32.81 21.68
CA ALA A 2 -6.72 31.79 20.70
C ALA A 2 -5.30 32.05 20.16
N PRO A 3 -4.49 31.01 19.86
CA PRO A 3 -3.16 31.21 19.33
C PRO A 3 -3.21 31.99 18.01
N THR A 4 -2.41 33.06 17.91
CA THR A 4 -2.27 33.85 16.68
C THR A 4 -1.65 32.96 15.60
N ILE A 5 -2.44 32.57 14.60
CA ILE A 5 -1.96 31.78 13.46
C ILE A 5 -1.09 32.69 12.59
N GLU A 6 0.10 32.23 12.20
CA GLU A 6 0.99 32.99 11.33
C GLU A 6 0.35 33.28 9.95
N PRO A 7 0.58 34.47 9.34
CA PRO A 7 0.01 34.83 8.04
C PRO A 7 0.26 33.78 6.94
N ALA A 8 1.47 33.22 6.87
CA ALA A 8 1.81 32.18 5.90
C ALA A 8 0.92 30.94 6.04
N LYS A 9 0.63 30.51 7.28
CA LYS A 9 -0.22 29.34 7.55
C LYS A 9 -1.69 29.59 7.23
N ILE A 10 -2.17 30.84 7.35
CA ILE A 10 -3.51 31.24 6.90
C ILE A 10 -3.61 31.10 5.38
N VAL A 11 -2.64 31.65 4.64
CA VAL A 11 -2.62 31.58 3.18
C VAL A 11 -2.44 30.14 2.69
N GLU A 12 -1.59 29.33 3.33
CA GLU A 12 -1.41 27.91 3.02
C GLU A 12 -2.74 27.13 3.15
N ARG A 13 -3.45 27.29 4.26
CA ARG A 13 -4.77 26.65 4.48
C ARG A 13 -5.80 27.14 3.47
N PHE A 14 -5.77 28.43 3.12
CA PHE A 14 -6.61 28.98 2.07
C PHE A 14 -6.32 28.33 0.72
N VAL A 15 -5.04 28.20 0.32
CA VAL A 15 -4.64 27.58 -0.96
C VAL A 15 -5.16 26.14 -1.05
N LEU A 16 -4.98 25.33 -0.01
CA LEU A 16 -5.52 23.96 0.03
C LEU A 16 -7.04 23.96 -0.16
N ARG A 17 -7.77 24.86 0.51
CA ARG A 17 -9.23 24.94 0.40
C ARG A 17 -9.67 25.46 -0.97
N ALA A 18 -9.02 26.48 -1.51
CA ALA A 18 -9.34 27.07 -2.80
C ALA A 18 -9.02 26.11 -3.94
N ARG A 19 -7.97 25.28 -3.83
CA ARG A 19 -7.70 24.18 -4.78
C ARG A 19 -8.82 23.12 -4.76
N ARG A 20 -9.43 22.83 -3.60
CA ARG A 20 -10.64 21.97 -3.52
C ARG A 20 -11.85 22.60 -4.21
N VAL A 21 -12.00 23.92 -4.13
CA VAL A 21 -13.04 24.65 -4.87
C VAL A 21 -12.74 24.58 -6.37
N ALA A 22 -11.50 24.86 -6.79
CA ALA A 22 -11.08 24.77 -8.19
C ALA A 22 -11.29 23.37 -8.79
N ALA A 23 -11.04 22.30 -8.02
CA ALA A 23 -11.27 20.91 -8.44
C ALA A 23 -12.75 20.50 -8.50
N HIS A 24 -13.68 21.33 -8.02
CA HIS A 24 -15.11 21.02 -8.05
C HIS A 24 -15.66 21.05 -9.48
N SER A 25 -16.60 20.15 -9.82
CA SER A 25 -17.17 20.00 -11.17
C SER A 25 -17.76 21.32 -11.71
N LEU A 26 -18.53 22.04 -10.90
CA LEU A 26 -19.08 23.35 -11.28
C LEU A 26 -18.01 24.42 -11.46
N SER A 27 -16.85 24.31 -10.81
CA SER A 27 -15.75 25.28 -10.90
C SER A 27 -14.80 25.02 -12.06
N GLN A 28 -14.91 23.87 -12.73
CA GLN A 28 -14.15 23.58 -13.95
C GLN A 28 -14.53 24.51 -15.11
N SER A 29 -15.77 25.01 -15.14
CA SER A 29 -16.22 25.98 -16.14
C SER A 29 -16.45 27.35 -15.49
N ARG A 30 -15.44 28.23 -15.56
CA ARG A 30 -15.56 29.61 -15.06
C ARG A 30 -16.67 30.38 -15.77
N ASP A 31 -16.87 30.16 -17.07
CA ASP A 31 -17.94 30.81 -17.82
C ASP A 31 -19.32 30.43 -17.29
N ARG A 32 -19.52 29.16 -16.92
CA ARG A 32 -20.78 28.69 -16.35
C ARG A 32 -21.03 29.26 -14.95
N LEU A 33 -20.00 29.29 -14.08
CA LEU A 33 -20.09 29.99 -12.79
C LEU A 33 -20.40 31.48 -12.97
N GLN A 34 -19.77 32.12 -13.95
CA GLN A 34 -19.99 33.53 -14.24
C GLN A 34 -21.41 33.78 -14.75
N ALA A 35 -21.98 32.86 -15.55
CA ALA A 35 -23.36 32.91 -15.98
C ALA A 35 -24.34 32.80 -14.80
N PHE A 36 -24.10 31.86 -13.87
CA PHE A 36 -24.90 31.73 -12.65
C PHE A 36 -24.82 32.97 -11.77
N ALA A 37 -23.63 33.56 -11.61
CA ALA A 37 -23.43 34.75 -10.78
C ALA A 37 -24.05 36.03 -11.36
N ASN A 38 -24.16 36.15 -12.70
CA ASN A 38 -24.66 37.35 -13.35
C ASN A 38 -26.18 37.37 -13.57
N THR A 39 -26.87 36.24 -13.38
CA THR A 39 -28.31 36.04 -13.61
C THR A 39 -28.81 36.73 -14.89
N MET A 40 -28.76 36.05 -16.04
CA MET A 40 -29.56 36.50 -17.18
C MET A 40 -31.01 36.10 -16.96
N ILE A 41 -31.86 37.06 -16.58
CA ILE A 41 -33.31 36.88 -16.59
C ILE A 41 -33.74 36.70 -18.05
N ARG A 42 -33.91 35.44 -18.46
CA ARG A 42 -34.52 35.11 -19.75
C ARG A 42 -36.00 34.98 -19.52
N GLY A 43 -36.80 35.60 -20.37
CA GLY A 43 -38.24 35.49 -20.24
C GLY A 43 -38.98 35.87 -21.49
N ASN A 44 -40.24 35.46 -21.55
CA ASN A 44 -41.15 35.86 -22.60
C ASN A 44 -42.24 36.75 -21.99
N ILE A 45 -42.55 37.85 -22.65
CA ILE A 45 -43.69 38.70 -22.34
C ILE A 45 -44.77 38.36 -23.36
N ASP A 46 -45.90 37.84 -22.90
CA ASP A 46 -47.03 37.61 -23.80
C ASP A 46 -47.78 38.91 -24.11
N LEU A 47 -48.69 38.86 -25.09
CA LEU A 47 -49.50 40.02 -25.50
C LEU A 47 -50.43 40.56 -24.40
N ALA A 48 -50.63 39.81 -23.32
CA ALA A 48 -51.38 40.26 -22.14
C ALA A 48 -50.46 40.90 -21.08
N GLY A 49 -49.16 41.03 -21.35
CA GLY A 49 -48.18 41.59 -20.44
C GLY A 49 -47.68 40.63 -19.37
N ARG A 50 -47.98 39.33 -19.46
CA ARG A 50 -47.46 38.35 -18.50
C ARG A 50 -46.02 38.00 -18.83
N PHE A 51 -45.12 38.25 -17.87
CA PHE A 51 -43.70 37.91 -17.97
C PHE A 51 -43.48 36.51 -17.38
N THR A 52 -42.97 35.57 -18.18
CA THR A 52 -42.48 34.27 -17.67
C THR A 52 -40.98 34.33 -17.52
N VAL A 53 -40.46 34.15 -16.30
CA VAL A 53 -39.01 34.07 -16.03
C VAL A 53 -38.55 32.61 -16.18
N VAL A 54 -37.43 32.41 -16.89
CA VAL A 54 -36.73 31.13 -17.01
C VAL A 54 -35.29 31.33 -16.54
N GLU A 55 -34.91 30.59 -15.51
CA GLU A 55 -33.57 30.62 -14.92
C GLU A 55 -32.89 29.27 -15.13
N ASP A 56 -31.62 29.32 -15.55
CA ASP A 56 -30.77 28.14 -15.63
C ASP A 56 -30.10 27.93 -14.27
N LEU A 57 -30.38 26.80 -13.63
CA LEU A 57 -29.91 26.45 -12.29
C LEU A 57 -29.11 25.15 -12.35
N PRO A 58 -28.03 25.02 -11.56
CA PRO A 58 -27.31 23.75 -11.41
C PRO A 58 -28.16 22.73 -10.66
N ASP A 59 -27.76 21.46 -10.77
CA ASP A 59 -28.21 20.39 -9.88
C ASP A 59 -27.94 20.74 -8.41
N GLU A 60 -28.92 20.52 -7.55
CA GLU A 60 -28.92 20.98 -6.15
C GLU A 60 -27.83 20.26 -5.33
N GLU A 61 -27.75 18.93 -5.37
CA GLU A 61 -26.74 18.17 -4.62
C GLU A 61 -25.32 18.59 -5.02
N THR A 62 -25.08 18.76 -6.32
CA THR A 62 -23.82 19.25 -6.84
C THR A 62 -23.51 20.66 -6.35
N PHE A 63 -24.52 21.54 -6.27
CA PHE A 63 -24.36 22.91 -5.79
C PHE A 63 -24.13 22.99 -4.28
N GLU A 64 -24.84 22.22 -3.46
CA GLU A 64 -24.62 22.08 -2.03
C GLU A 64 -23.17 21.69 -1.72
N SER A 65 -22.64 20.74 -2.49
CA SER A 65 -21.25 20.30 -2.42
C SER A 65 -20.26 21.47 -2.64
N LEU A 66 -20.53 22.35 -3.61
CA LEU A 66 -19.74 23.56 -3.83
C LEU A 66 -19.86 24.53 -2.64
N VAL A 67 -21.07 24.81 -2.16
CA VAL A 67 -21.31 25.75 -1.06
C VAL A 67 -20.66 25.28 0.24
N ALA A 68 -20.72 23.98 0.53
CA ALA A 68 -20.02 23.39 1.66
C ALA A 68 -18.50 23.66 1.59
N ARG A 69 -17.91 23.64 0.38
CA ARG A 69 -16.50 24.00 0.16
C ARG A 69 -16.24 25.49 0.41
N LEU A 70 -17.17 26.38 0.09
CA LEU A 70 -17.02 27.83 0.26
C LEU A 70 -17.25 28.32 1.68
N ARG A 71 -18.10 27.64 2.48
CA ARG A 71 -18.53 28.09 3.81
C ARG A 71 -17.39 28.57 4.73
N PRO A 72 -16.24 27.87 4.85
CA PRO A 72 -15.14 28.35 5.70
C PRO A 72 -14.57 29.72 5.34
N LEU A 73 -14.78 30.18 4.10
CA LEU A 73 -14.33 31.49 3.63
C LEU A 73 -15.30 32.61 4.01
N THR A 74 -16.54 32.27 4.38
CA THR A 74 -17.65 33.22 4.64
C THR A 74 -17.99 33.38 6.12
N VAL A 75 -17.44 32.52 7.00
CA VAL A 75 -17.76 32.51 8.43
C VAL A 75 -16.62 33.17 9.21
N GLU A 76 -16.90 34.27 9.91
CA GLU A 76 -15.88 35.08 10.61
C GLU A 76 -15.05 34.30 11.64
N SER A 77 -15.64 33.29 12.30
CA SER A 77 -14.94 32.47 13.29
C SER A 77 -13.87 31.58 12.67
N GLU A 78 -13.99 31.24 11.38
CA GLU A 78 -13.10 30.31 10.68
C GLU A 78 -11.71 30.94 10.45
N PRO A 79 -10.62 30.16 10.56
CA PRO A 79 -9.26 30.68 10.42
C PRO A 79 -8.96 31.22 9.02
N ILE A 80 -9.70 30.75 8.00
CA ILE A 80 -9.55 31.14 6.60
C ILE A 80 -10.69 32.03 6.08
N PHE A 81 -11.40 32.71 6.98
CA PHE A 81 -12.33 33.76 6.60
C PHE A 81 -11.68 34.77 5.65
N TYR A 82 -12.37 35.17 4.57
CA TYR A 82 -11.77 35.91 3.46
C TYR A 82 -11.00 37.18 3.89
N ASN A 83 -11.50 37.92 4.88
CA ASN A 83 -10.81 39.11 5.39
C ASN A 83 -9.47 38.75 6.02
N ARG A 84 -9.40 37.66 6.81
CA ARG A 84 -8.15 37.18 7.42
C ARG A 84 -7.15 36.73 6.35
N VAL A 85 -7.62 36.11 5.29
CA VAL A 85 -6.78 35.71 4.15
C VAL A 85 -6.20 36.95 3.44
N LEU A 86 -7.03 37.94 3.13
CA LEU A 86 -6.57 39.18 2.49
C LEU A 86 -5.64 40.01 3.39
N ASP A 87 -5.88 40.00 4.71
CA ASP A 87 -4.97 40.60 5.69
C ASP A 87 -3.62 39.87 5.71
N ALA A 88 -3.63 38.53 5.68
CA ALA A 88 -2.41 37.72 5.64
C ALA A 88 -1.61 37.95 4.34
N ILE A 89 -2.28 38.01 3.18
CA ILE A 89 -1.65 38.34 1.89
C ILE A 89 -1.02 39.74 1.95
N THR A 90 -1.74 40.72 2.52
CA THR A 90 -1.23 42.09 2.68
C THR A 90 0.01 42.12 3.58
N ALA A 91 -0.01 41.36 4.68
CA ALA A 91 1.11 41.28 5.61
C ALA A 91 2.35 40.62 4.97
N LEU A 92 2.17 39.51 4.26
CA LEU A 92 3.27 38.78 3.61
C LEU A 92 3.92 39.58 2.47
N THR A 93 3.15 40.42 1.80
CA THR A 93 3.63 41.23 0.66
C THR A 93 4.02 42.65 1.05
N ALA A 94 4.05 42.95 2.36
CA ALA A 94 4.37 44.28 2.88
C ALA A 94 5.77 44.73 2.42
N GLY A 95 5.84 45.90 1.77
CA GLY A 95 7.10 46.48 1.26
C GLY A 95 7.60 45.90 -0.07
N ALA A 96 7.07 44.76 -0.53
CA ALA A 96 7.49 44.13 -1.79
C ALA A 96 6.41 44.19 -2.90
N ALA A 97 5.13 44.33 -2.53
CA ALA A 97 4.03 44.45 -3.49
C ALA A 97 4.16 45.69 -4.40
N SER A 98 3.79 45.55 -5.67
CA SER A 98 3.63 46.69 -6.57
C SER A 98 2.35 47.50 -6.26
N ALA A 99 2.19 48.67 -6.89
CA ALA A 99 0.94 49.43 -6.80
C ALA A 99 -0.25 48.64 -7.39
N SER A 100 -0.01 47.88 -8.46
CA SER A 100 -1.02 47.03 -9.10
C SER A 100 -1.47 45.89 -8.17
N ASP A 101 -0.54 45.24 -7.46
CA ASP A 101 -0.86 44.18 -6.50
C ASP A 101 -1.75 44.71 -5.37
N ARG A 102 -1.39 45.87 -4.80
CA ARG A 102 -2.20 46.54 -3.76
C ARG A 102 -3.60 46.91 -4.28
N GLN A 103 -3.70 47.39 -5.51
CA GLN A 103 -4.99 47.70 -6.14
C GLN A 103 -5.84 46.43 -6.30
N ARG A 104 -5.25 45.32 -6.75
CA ARG A 104 -5.94 44.03 -6.91
C ARG A 104 -6.42 43.46 -5.57
N ILE A 105 -5.59 43.51 -4.52
CA ILE A 105 -5.98 43.12 -3.16
C ILE A 105 -7.16 43.97 -2.66
N THR A 106 -7.11 45.29 -2.89
CA THR A 106 -8.17 46.23 -2.50
C THR A 106 -9.47 45.94 -3.24
N ALA A 107 -9.39 45.68 -4.55
CA ALA A 107 -10.54 45.34 -5.38
C ALA A 107 -11.19 44.02 -4.93
N LEU A 108 -10.38 43.00 -4.65
CA LEU A 108 -10.87 41.74 -4.10
C LEU A 108 -11.54 41.94 -2.74
N ARG A 109 -10.96 42.74 -1.84
CA ARG A 109 -11.57 43.04 -0.54
C ARG A 109 -12.94 43.70 -0.68
N ALA A 110 -13.07 44.68 -1.57
CA ALA A 110 -14.35 45.33 -1.85
C ALA A 110 -15.36 44.34 -2.45
N ALA A 111 -14.94 43.51 -3.40
CA ALA A 111 -15.79 42.52 -4.03
C ALA A 111 -16.28 41.45 -3.03
N TRP A 112 -15.39 40.91 -2.19
CA TRP A 112 -15.77 40.02 -1.10
C TRP A 112 -16.72 40.69 -0.08
N GLY A 113 -16.47 41.95 0.28
CA GLY A 113 -17.35 42.71 1.18
C GLY A 113 -18.78 42.86 0.64
N SER A 114 -18.94 42.98 -0.68
CA SER A 114 -20.27 42.98 -1.32
C SER A 114 -20.99 41.63 -1.22
N THR A 115 -20.27 40.54 -0.92
CA THR A 115 -20.83 39.19 -0.80
C THR A 115 -21.29 38.79 0.61
N GLU A 116 -21.32 39.73 1.56
CA GLU A 116 -21.76 39.47 2.93
C GLU A 116 -23.23 38.97 2.98
N ILE A 117 -23.44 37.81 3.62
CA ILE A 117 -24.72 37.11 3.68
C ILE A 117 -25.37 37.12 5.07
N GLN A 118 -24.69 37.64 6.10
CA GLN A 118 -25.25 37.76 7.44
C GLN A 118 -26.13 39.01 7.63
N GLY A 119 -26.10 39.95 6.69
CA GLY A 119 -26.83 41.22 6.74
C GLY A 119 -28.06 41.29 5.81
N THR A 120 -28.44 42.51 5.44
CA THR A 120 -29.55 42.83 4.51
C THR A 120 -29.03 43.50 3.23
N GLN A 121 -27.78 43.24 2.87
CA GLN A 121 -27.10 43.85 1.72
C GLN A 121 -27.76 43.38 0.42
N VAL A 122 -27.86 44.26 -0.57
CA VAL A 122 -28.39 43.90 -1.89
C VAL A 122 -27.22 43.73 -2.86
N GLN A 123 -27.07 42.56 -3.45
CA GLN A 123 -26.09 42.32 -4.51
C GLN A 123 -26.70 42.47 -5.89
N GLY A 124 -27.93 42.03 -6.06
CA GLY A 124 -28.62 42.02 -7.34
C GLY A 124 -29.99 42.64 -7.26
N TYR A 125 -30.82 42.13 -6.36
CA TYR A 125 -32.24 42.46 -6.33
C TYR A 125 -32.82 42.34 -4.92
N THR A 126 -34.00 42.94 -4.77
CA THR A 126 -34.90 42.70 -3.65
C THR A 126 -36.21 42.14 -4.18
N VAL A 127 -36.82 41.22 -3.45
CA VAL A 127 -38.07 40.59 -3.83
C VAL A 127 -39.13 40.79 -2.75
N GLN A 128 -40.37 40.96 -3.22
CA GLN A 128 -41.59 40.96 -2.43
C GLN A 128 -42.67 40.26 -3.26
N ALA A 129 -43.37 39.31 -2.66
CA ALA A 129 -44.51 38.66 -3.26
C ALA A 129 -45.81 39.27 -2.71
N VAL A 130 -46.78 39.49 -3.61
CA VAL A 130 -48.14 39.95 -3.27
C VAL A 130 -49.12 39.05 -4.02
N GLY A 131 -50.00 38.38 -3.29
CA GLY A 131 -51.03 37.50 -3.84
C GLY A 131 -52.44 38.01 -3.52
N PRO A 132 -53.47 37.59 -4.28
CA PRO A 132 -54.85 37.99 -4.03
C PRO A 132 -55.40 37.51 -2.68
N ASP A 133 -54.86 36.40 -2.14
CA ASP A 133 -55.35 35.75 -0.91
C ASP A 133 -54.35 35.81 0.26
N HIS A 134 -53.20 36.47 0.11
CA HIS A 134 -52.11 36.46 1.09
C HIS A 134 -51.63 37.89 1.41
N ALA A 135 -51.26 38.13 2.67
CA ALA A 135 -50.58 39.36 3.04
C ALA A 135 -49.26 39.49 2.27
N PRO A 136 -48.85 40.71 1.87
CA PRO A 136 -47.54 40.93 1.25
C PRO A 136 -46.42 40.34 2.10
N THR A 137 -45.48 39.65 1.47
CA THR A 137 -44.26 39.22 2.17
C THR A 137 -43.41 40.44 2.53
N SER A 138 -42.48 40.24 3.45
CA SER A 138 -41.38 41.15 3.71
C SER A 138 -40.55 41.36 2.44
N ILE A 139 -40.08 42.59 2.23
CA ILE A 139 -39.07 42.88 1.21
C ILE A 139 -37.74 42.32 1.70
N VAL A 140 -37.16 41.41 0.94
CA VAL A 140 -35.88 40.76 1.29
C VAL A 140 -34.88 40.89 0.14
N SER A 141 -33.60 40.97 0.47
CA SER A 141 -32.52 40.96 -0.53
C SER A 141 -32.18 39.55 -1.00
N ASP A 142 -31.51 39.45 -2.15
CA ASP A 142 -30.93 38.22 -2.66
C ASP A 142 -29.93 37.56 -1.69
N THR A 143 -29.16 38.35 -0.93
CA THR A 143 -28.27 37.80 0.11
C THR A 143 -29.03 37.22 1.30
N GLN A 144 -30.16 37.81 1.69
CA GLN A 144 -31.04 37.26 2.74
C GLN A 144 -31.69 35.95 2.28
N LEU A 145 -32.14 35.89 1.02
CA LEU A 145 -32.67 34.67 0.41
C LEU A 145 -31.61 33.57 0.36
N ALA A 146 -30.41 33.88 -0.12
CA ALA A 146 -29.28 32.94 -0.16
C ALA A 146 -28.87 32.43 1.23
N ALA A 147 -28.88 33.32 2.23
CA ALA A 147 -28.61 32.96 3.62
C ALA A 147 -29.75 32.12 4.22
N GLY A 148 -31.01 32.40 3.85
CA GLY A 148 -32.17 31.58 4.17
C GLY A 148 -31.97 30.16 3.67
N TRP A 149 -31.62 29.99 2.40
CA TRP A 149 -31.31 28.66 1.84
C TRP A 149 -30.18 27.95 2.59
N LEU A 150 -29.02 28.61 2.72
CA LEU A 150 -27.86 28.00 3.39
C LEU A 150 -28.18 27.56 4.83
N TYR A 151 -28.87 28.40 5.60
CA TYR A 151 -29.00 28.19 7.04
C TYR A 151 -30.32 27.58 7.48
N ALA A 152 -31.38 27.62 6.68
CA ALA A 152 -32.67 27.04 7.05
C ALA A 152 -32.96 25.75 6.29
N ASP A 153 -32.51 25.66 5.03
CA ASP A 153 -32.79 24.50 4.17
C ASP A 153 -31.60 23.51 4.18
N LEU A 154 -30.35 24.00 4.21
CA LEU A 154 -29.15 23.16 4.12
C LEU A 154 -28.45 22.84 5.47
N VAL A 155 -28.14 23.84 6.30
CA VAL A 155 -27.20 23.68 7.43
C VAL A 155 -27.86 23.64 8.82
N HIS A 156 -28.91 24.43 9.07
CA HIS A 156 -29.62 24.43 10.36
C HIS A 156 -31.14 24.33 10.13
N ALA A 157 -31.87 23.82 11.13
CA ALA A 157 -33.33 23.76 11.09
C ALA A 157 -34.01 25.00 11.73
N ASP A 158 -33.24 25.92 12.33
CA ASP A 158 -33.73 27.10 13.05
C ASP A 158 -32.93 28.37 12.67
N PRO A 159 -33.29 29.06 11.58
CA PRO A 159 -32.61 30.29 11.17
C PRO A 159 -32.93 31.44 12.13
N ARG A 160 -31.93 32.28 12.42
CA ARG A 160 -32.05 33.44 13.32
C ARG A 160 -31.70 34.76 12.61
N GLY A 161 -32.22 35.86 13.14
CA GLY A 161 -31.88 37.22 12.70
C GLY A 161 -32.50 37.60 11.35
N ALA A 162 -31.75 38.35 10.53
CA ALA A 162 -32.23 38.90 9.25
C ALA A 162 -32.70 37.87 8.22
N LYS A 163 -32.41 36.59 8.44
CA LYS A 163 -32.71 35.45 7.55
C LYS A 163 -34.12 34.91 7.74
N VAL A 164 -34.78 35.19 8.87
CA VAL A 164 -36.13 34.70 9.17
C VAL A 164 -37.14 35.19 8.12
N ALA A 165 -36.99 36.44 7.67
CA ALA A 165 -37.86 37.02 6.64
C ALA A 165 -37.76 36.29 5.28
N ALA A 166 -36.65 35.59 5.00
CA ALA A 166 -36.50 34.80 3.77
C ALA A 166 -37.41 33.55 3.75
N LEU A 167 -37.89 33.10 4.92
CA LEU A 167 -38.78 31.94 5.03
C LEU A 167 -40.22 32.24 4.56
N GLU A 168 -40.57 33.52 4.38
CA GLU A 168 -41.85 33.92 3.79
C GLU A 168 -41.88 33.68 2.26
N HIS A 169 -40.73 33.41 1.66
CA HIS A 169 -40.58 33.08 0.24
C HIS A 169 -40.48 31.57 0.04
N ASP A 170 -40.64 31.07 -1.18
CA ASP A 170 -40.55 29.64 -1.44
C ASP A 170 -39.09 29.14 -1.48
N LEU A 171 -38.91 27.81 -1.41
CA LEU A 171 -37.58 27.19 -1.46
C LEU A 171 -36.84 27.52 -2.76
N LYS A 172 -37.56 27.58 -3.88
CA LYS A 172 -36.97 27.77 -5.20
C LYS A 172 -36.37 29.18 -5.34
N GLU A 173 -37.07 30.20 -4.88
CA GLU A 173 -36.61 31.59 -4.84
C GLU A 173 -35.35 31.73 -3.98
N ARG A 174 -35.35 31.08 -2.80
CA ARG A 174 -34.16 31.03 -1.92
C ARG A 174 -32.98 30.33 -2.60
N TYR A 175 -33.22 29.19 -3.26
CA TYR A 175 -32.19 28.45 -3.99
C TYR A 175 -31.64 29.24 -5.18
N THR A 176 -32.48 29.88 -5.99
CA THR A 176 -32.07 30.77 -7.09
C THR A 176 -31.14 31.87 -6.59
N ALA A 177 -31.50 32.53 -5.49
CA ALA A 177 -30.65 33.56 -4.89
C ALA A 177 -29.31 32.99 -4.40
N ALA A 178 -29.33 31.80 -3.78
CA ALA A 178 -28.13 31.11 -3.34
C ALA A 178 -27.20 30.78 -4.52
N VAL A 179 -27.74 30.26 -5.63
CA VAL A 179 -26.99 29.97 -6.87
C VAL A 179 -26.20 31.19 -7.33
N ARG A 180 -26.83 32.35 -7.39
CA ARG A 180 -26.18 33.61 -7.75
C ARG A 180 -25.06 33.98 -6.77
N VAL A 181 -25.39 34.08 -5.49
CA VAL A 181 -24.48 34.59 -4.44
C VAL A 181 -23.27 33.67 -4.27
N PHE A 182 -23.46 32.36 -4.15
CA PHE A 182 -22.34 31.46 -3.95
C PHE A 182 -21.55 31.17 -5.23
N SER A 183 -22.14 31.31 -6.42
CA SER A 183 -21.35 31.31 -7.66
C SER A 183 -20.41 32.53 -7.71
N ARG A 184 -20.86 33.70 -7.24
CA ARG A 184 -20.00 34.87 -7.08
C ARG A 184 -18.87 34.63 -6.08
N ILE A 185 -19.18 34.04 -4.92
CA ILE A 185 -18.18 33.68 -3.90
C ILE A 185 -17.17 32.65 -4.44
N ALA A 186 -17.63 31.67 -5.24
CA ALA A 186 -16.75 30.70 -5.90
C ALA A 186 -15.75 31.41 -6.82
N MET A 187 -16.22 32.33 -7.67
CA MET A 187 -15.32 33.11 -8.54
C MET A 187 -14.33 33.93 -7.75
N LEU A 188 -14.76 34.62 -6.68
CA LEU A 188 -13.84 35.38 -5.83
C LEU A 188 -12.79 34.50 -5.16
N THR A 189 -13.15 33.27 -4.81
CA THR A 189 -12.21 32.27 -4.30
C THR A 189 -11.16 31.91 -5.34
N LEU A 190 -11.57 31.67 -6.59
CA LEU A 190 -10.66 31.37 -7.69
C LEU A 190 -9.77 32.58 -8.04
N ASP A 191 -10.32 33.79 -8.07
CA ASP A 191 -9.57 35.02 -8.36
C ASP A 191 -8.54 35.33 -7.25
N THR A 192 -8.88 35.02 -6.00
CA THR A 192 -7.96 35.14 -4.87
C THR A 192 -6.88 34.07 -4.92
N LEU A 193 -7.20 32.83 -5.32
CA LEU A 193 -6.21 31.77 -5.57
C LEU A 193 -5.24 32.15 -6.70
N ASP A 194 -5.76 32.72 -7.79
CA ASP A 194 -4.93 33.22 -8.89
C ASP A 194 -3.99 34.33 -8.41
N LEU A 195 -4.46 35.26 -7.59
CA LEU A 195 -3.61 36.27 -6.99
C LEU A 195 -2.48 35.64 -6.16
N VAL A 196 -2.78 34.67 -5.29
CA VAL A 196 -1.75 34.02 -4.45
C VAL A 196 -0.73 33.27 -5.32
N ARG A 197 -1.18 32.59 -6.37
CA ARG A 197 -0.31 31.92 -7.34
C ARG A 197 0.60 32.92 -8.05
N ASP A 198 0.06 34.02 -8.57
CA ASP A 198 0.85 35.07 -9.23
C ASP A 198 1.87 35.72 -8.29
N LEU A 199 1.56 35.82 -7.00
CA LEU A 199 2.49 36.32 -5.97
C LEU A 199 3.57 35.29 -5.63
N GLN A 200 3.23 34.00 -5.58
CA GLN A 200 4.19 32.89 -5.36
C GLN A 200 5.18 32.78 -6.54
N GLU A 201 4.69 32.83 -7.78
CA GLU A 201 5.52 32.76 -9.00
C GLU A 201 6.54 33.90 -9.08
N ARG A 202 6.21 35.06 -8.49
CA ARG A 202 7.10 36.23 -8.37
C ARG A 202 7.91 36.24 -7.07
N SER A 203 7.89 35.16 -6.29
CA SER A 203 8.55 35.03 -4.98
C SER A 203 8.18 36.11 -3.96
N LEU A 204 7.01 36.73 -4.09
CA LEU A 204 6.48 37.72 -3.15
C LEU A 204 5.79 37.07 -1.94
N ILE A 205 5.33 35.84 -2.11
CA ILE A 205 4.87 34.94 -1.06
C ILE A 205 5.65 33.63 -1.25
N MET A 206 6.03 32.99 -0.14
CA MET A 206 6.71 31.69 -0.15
C MET A 206 5.92 30.71 0.70
N LEU A 207 5.10 29.89 0.05
CA LEU A 207 4.42 28.74 0.66
C LEU A 207 5.20 27.45 0.35
N PRO A 208 5.16 26.46 1.25
CA PRO A 208 5.74 25.15 0.97
C PRO A 208 5.05 24.44 -0.21
N ASP A 209 5.79 23.59 -0.92
CA ASP A 209 5.34 22.93 -2.16
C ASP A 209 4.13 22.03 -1.94
N ASP A 210 3.97 21.49 -0.73
CA ASP A 210 2.84 20.66 -0.32
C ASP A 210 1.49 21.39 -0.44
N ALA A 211 1.44 22.71 -0.23
CA ALA A 211 0.25 23.52 -0.42
C ALA A 211 -0.28 23.44 -1.88
N TRP A 212 0.63 23.27 -2.83
CA TRP A 212 0.34 23.25 -4.27
C TRP A 212 0.28 21.84 -4.88
N THR A 213 0.94 20.88 -4.26
CA THR A 213 1.09 19.51 -4.80
C THR A 213 0.21 18.48 -4.09
N SER A 214 -0.15 18.70 -2.83
CA SER A 214 -1.00 17.77 -2.08
C SER A 214 -2.30 17.49 -2.82
N ALA A 215 -2.74 16.23 -2.80
CA ALA A 215 -4.02 15.83 -3.39
C ALA A 215 -5.18 16.53 -2.66
N VAL A 216 -6.10 17.13 -3.43
CA VAL A 216 -7.27 17.87 -2.92
C VAL A 216 -8.60 17.19 -3.25
N SER A 217 -8.55 16.13 -4.05
CA SER A 217 -9.66 15.27 -4.47
C SER A 217 -9.16 13.84 -4.60
N VAL A 218 -10.01 12.88 -4.23
CA VAL A 218 -9.79 11.46 -4.46
C VAL A 218 -10.45 11.12 -5.80
N HIS A 219 -9.65 10.67 -6.77
CA HIS A 219 -10.13 10.30 -8.11
C HIS A 219 -10.18 8.78 -8.32
N GLU A 220 -9.56 8.01 -7.45
CA GLU A 220 -9.52 6.56 -7.50
C GLU A 220 -10.66 5.99 -6.66
N SER A 221 -11.54 5.20 -7.29
CA SER A 221 -12.63 4.49 -6.62
C SER A 221 -12.16 3.19 -5.96
N GLU A 222 -10.95 2.75 -6.27
CA GLU A 222 -10.36 1.50 -5.81
C GLU A 222 -8.93 1.80 -5.33
N SER A 223 -8.63 1.39 -4.10
CA SER A 223 -7.27 1.41 -3.57
C SER A 223 -6.87 -0.05 -3.34
N PRO A 224 -6.05 -0.64 -4.23
CA PRO A 224 -5.56 -1.99 -4.00
C PRO A 224 -4.68 -1.97 -2.74
N ILE A 225 -5.06 -2.76 -1.74
CA ILE A 225 -4.27 -2.97 -0.53
C ILE A 225 -3.76 -4.40 -0.61
N ASP A 226 -2.43 -4.56 -0.64
CA ASP A 226 -1.80 -5.87 -0.56
C ASP A 226 -1.97 -6.42 0.86
N VAL A 227 -2.89 -7.36 1.02
CA VAL A 227 -3.19 -7.99 2.31
C VAL A 227 -2.94 -9.49 2.26
N ARG A 228 -2.51 -10.04 3.40
CA ARG A 228 -2.56 -11.48 3.66
C ARG A 228 -3.80 -11.77 4.48
N VAL A 229 -4.57 -12.78 4.07
CA VAL A 229 -5.82 -13.16 4.72
C VAL A 229 -5.60 -14.45 5.50
N PHE A 230 -6.16 -14.50 6.70
CA PHE A 230 -6.12 -15.67 7.59
C PHE A 230 -7.51 -15.92 8.15
N TYR A 231 -7.82 -17.18 8.46
CA TYR A 231 -9.11 -17.61 8.99
C TYR A 231 -8.94 -18.64 10.11
N ALA A 232 -9.92 -18.70 11.01
CA ALA A 232 -10.02 -19.65 12.11
C ALA A 232 -11.50 -19.95 12.39
N ASP A 233 -11.76 -20.95 13.23
CA ASP A 233 -13.12 -21.28 13.66
C ASP A 233 -13.79 -20.10 14.37
N THR A 234 -15.13 -20.04 14.27
CA THR A 234 -15.90 -18.98 14.91
C THR A 234 -15.76 -19.08 16.43
N GLY A 235 -15.26 -18.02 17.06
CA GLY A 235 -15.02 -17.95 18.51
C GLY A 235 -13.53 -18.01 18.90
N THR A 236 -12.63 -18.33 17.95
CA THR A 236 -11.19 -18.22 18.18
C THR A 236 -10.78 -16.77 18.38
N ALA A 237 -9.94 -16.51 19.38
CA ALA A 237 -9.44 -15.16 19.67
C ALA A 237 -8.52 -14.66 18.55
N VAL A 238 -8.72 -13.42 18.12
CA VAL A 238 -7.85 -12.77 17.12
C VAL A 238 -6.52 -12.42 17.79
N PRO A 239 -5.38 -12.88 17.25
CA PRO A 239 -4.07 -12.62 17.83
C PRO A 239 -3.64 -11.17 17.62
N ASP A 240 -2.91 -10.62 18.58
CA ASP A 240 -2.21 -9.36 18.41
C ASP A 240 -0.89 -9.60 17.65
N LEU A 241 -0.86 -9.20 16.38
CA LEU A 241 0.33 -9.33 15.53
C LEU A 241 1.48 -8.41 15.95
N ALA A 242 1.26 -7.46 16.87
CA ALA A 242 2.34 -6.66 17.45
C ALA A 242 3.12 -7.46 18.52
N GLU A 243 2.49 -8.45 19.15
CA GLU A 243 3.09 -9.24 20.23
C GLU A 243 3.52 -10.65 19.77
N ALA A 244 3.09 -11.10 18.59
CA ALA A 244 3.37 -12.41 18.06
C ALA A 244 4.29 -12.36 16.82
N SER A 245 5.39 -13.13 16.84
CA SER A 245 6.29 -13.26 15.69
C SER A 245 5.72 -14.16 14.58
N ASP A 246 4.73 -14.99 14.90
CA ASP A 246 3.99 -15.86 14.00
C ASP A 246 2.53 -15.96 14.45
N LEU A 247 1.63 -16.36 13.54
CA LEU A 247 0.24 -16.61 13.88
C LEU A 247 0.09 -17.88 14.72
N PRO A 248 -0.84 -17.92 15.69
CA PRO A 248 -1.16 -19.14 16.42
C PRO A 248 -1.60 -20.26 15.48
N THR A 249 -1.36 -21.51 15.86
CA THR A 249 -1.68 -22.71 15.06
C THR A 249 -3.17 -22.87 14.74
N GLU A 250 -4.06 -22.19 15.47
CA GLU A 250 -5.50 -22.18 15.20
C GLU A 250 -5.90 -21.32 13.99
N TRP A 251 -4.99 -20.47 13.50
CA TRP A 251 -5.21 -19.61 12.34
C TRP A 251 -4.55 -20.21 11.09
N SER A 252 -5.35 -20.41 10.05
CA SER A 252 -4.90 -20.87 8.75
C SER A 252 -4.79 -19.71 7.77
N ARG A 253 -3.78 -19.73 6.91
CA ARG A 253 -3.66 -18.76 5.81
C ARG A 253 -4.68 -19.08 4.73
N PHE A 254 -5.41 -18.07 4.28
CA PHE A 254 -6.29 -18.19 3.12
C PHE A 254 -5.43 -18.20 1.84
N THR A 255 -5.57 -19.26 1.06
CA THR A 255 -4.78 -19.55 -0.14
C THR A 255 -5.59 -19.35 -1.40
N VAL A 256 -4.91 -19.43 -2.55
CA VAL A 256 -5.57 -19.42 -3.87
C VAL A 256 -6.49 -20.66 -4.01
N SER A 257 -6.10 -21.81 -3.46
CA SER A 257 -6.97 -22.99 -3.44
C SER A 257 -8.25 -22.72 -2.65
N ASP A 258 -8.14 -22.14 -1.44
CA ASP A 258 -9.29 -21.81 -0.60
C ASP A 258 -10.28 -20.90 -1.33
N LEU A 259 -9.79 -19.96 -2.13
CA LEU A 259 -10.62 -19.08 -2.96
C LEU A 259 -11.47 -19.88 -3.97
N PHE A 260 -10.87 -20.81 -4.70
CA PHE A 260 -11.59 -21.62 -5.68
C PHE A 260 -12.52 -22.64 -5.03
N LEU A 261 -12.14 -23.20 -3.88
CA LEU A 261 -12.93 -24.18 -3.11
C LEU A 261 -14.21 -23.59 -2.51
N GLN A 262 -14.34 -22.25 -2.44
CA GLN A 262 -15.59 -21.59 -2.04
C GLN A 262 -16.76 -21.91 -2.95
N ASP A 263 -16.50 -22.22 -4.23
CA ASP A 263 -17.51 -22.73 -5.15
C ASP A 263 -17.48 -24.27 -5.14
N PRO A 264 -18.54 -24.95 -4.69
CA PRO A 264 -18.62 -26.41 -4.71
C PRO A 264 -18.39 -27.02 -6.10
N ALA A 265 -18.66 -26.28 -7.18
CA ALA A 265 -18.42 -26.77 -8.55
C ALA A 265 -16.93 -26.95 -8.88
N ASN A 266 -16.03 -26.27 -8.16
CA ASN A 266 -14.59 -26.35 -8.37
C ASN A 266 -13.92 -27.45 -7.55
N GLN A 267 -14.66 -28.12 -6.66
CA GLN A 267 -14.10 -29.15 -5.79
C GLN A 267 -13.80 -30.42 -6.59
N VAL A 268 -12.54 -30.82 -6.56
CA VAL A 268 -12.00 -32.03 -7.19
C VAL A 268 -11.01 -32.67 -6.21
N SER A 269 -10.75 -33.96 -6.33
CA SER A 269 -9.81 -34.64 -5.42
C SER A 269 -8.73 -35.37 -6.19
N LEU A 270 -7.49 -35.26 -5.71
CA LEU A 270 -6.37 -36.05 -6.19
C LEU A 270 -5.92 -36.99 -5.07
N THR A 271 -5.96 -38.29 -5.32
CA THR A 271 -5.54 -39.32 -4.37
C THR A 271 -4.31 -40.04 -4.88
N LEU A 272 -3.22 -40.00 -4.13
CA LEU A 272 -2.04 -40.84 -4.39
C LEU A 272 -2.22 -42.19 -3.71
N GLN A 273 -1.89 -43.28 -4.41
CA GLN A 273 -1.94 -44.64 -3.85
C GLN A 273 -0.55 -45.27 -3.92
N THR A 274 -0.06 -45.78 -2.78
CA THR A 274 1.20 -46.51 -2.67
C THR A 274 0.96 -47.77 -1.83
N GLY A 275 0.95 -48.93 -2.47
CA GLY A 275 0.45 -50.17 -1.87
C GLY A 275 -1.00 -50.02 -1.41
N ASP A 276 -1.22 -50.23 -0.10
CA ASP A 276 -2.53 -50.06 0.56
C ASP A 276 -2.74 -48.64 1.14
N GLU A 277 -1.73 -47.76 1.06
CA GLU A 277 -1.83 -46.39 1.58
C GLU A 277 -2.43 -45.44 0.55
N HIS A 278 -3.32 -44.56 1.03
CA HIS A 278 -3.99 -43.54 0.24
C HIS A 278 -3.74 -42.16 0.83
N THR A 279 -3.25 -41.23 0.02
CA THR A 279 -3.02 -39.84 0.44
C THR A 279 -3.81 -38.87 -0.43
N ASN A 280 -4.72 -38.11 0.19
CA ASN A 280 -5.48 -37.08 -0.51
C ASN A 280 -4.69 -35.77 -0.58
N LEU A 281 -4.71 -35.16 -1.75
CA LEU A 281 -4.17 -33.84 -2.04
C LEU A 281 -5.32 -32.87 -2.30
N GLU A 282 -5.17 -31.66 -1.77
CA GLU A 282 -6.09 -30.56 -2.05
C GLU A 282 -6.02 -30.20 -3.53
N ALA A 283 -7.18 -30.11 -4.19
CA ALA A 283 -7.26 -29.71 -5.59
C ALA A 283 -8.51 -28.88 -5.87
N ALA A 284 -8.39 -27.89 -6.76
CA ALA A 284 -9.49 -27.03 -7.17
C ALA A 284 -9.41 -26.64 -8.65
N VAL A 285 -10.54 -26.60 -9.33
CA VAL A 285 -10.62 -26.11 -10.72
C VAL A 285 -10.50 -24.58 -10.73
N MET A 286 -9.46 -24.05 -11.38
CA MET A 286 -9.22 -22.61 -11.54
C MET A 286 -9.99 -22.03 -12.73
N HIS A 287 -9.91 -22.71 -13.88
CA HIS A 287 -10.50 -22.25 -15.13
C HIS A 287 -11.16 -23.41 -15.87
N ARG A 288 -12.22 -23.08 -16.61
CA ARG A 288 -12.85 -23.95 -17.61
C ARG A 288 -12.84 -23.21 -18.93
N ARG A 289 -12.01 -23.66 -19.87
CA ARG A 289 -11.79 -23.03 -21.16
C ARG A 289 -12.50 -23.86 -22.23
N PRO A 290 -13.52 -23.32 -22.93
CA PRO A 290 -14.18 -24.07 -24.00
C PRO A 290 -13.21 -24.27 -25.18
N GLU A 291 -13.18 -25.48 -25.73
CA GLU A 291 -12.41 -25.85 -26.92
C GLU A 291 -13.30 -26.48 -27.99
N GLU A 292 -12.81 -26.56 -29.22
CA GLU A 292 -13.56 -27.15 -30.33
C GLU A 292 -13.79 -28.65 -30.09
N GLY A 293 -15.01 -29.03 -29.69
CA GLY A 293 -15.37 -30.42 -29.34
C GLY A 293 -15.13 -30.82 -27.89
N GLY A 294 -14.80 -29.89 -26.99
CA GLY A 294 -14.48 -30.21 -25.60
C GLY A 294 -14.37 -29.01 -24.65
N VAL A 295 -13.83 -29.26 -23.46
CA VAL A 295 -13.50 -28.23 -22.46
C VAL A 295 -12.16 -28.58 -21.82
N GLU A 296 -11.27 -27.61 -21.72
CA GLU A 296 -10.04 -27.72 -20.93
C GLU A 296 -10.25 -27.20 -19.51
N TRP A 297 -9.77 -27.95 -18.52
CA TRP A 297 -9.80 -27.54 -17.12
C TRP A 297 -8.38 -27.35 -16.61
N ASP A 298 -8.12 -26.18 -16.02
CA ASP A 298 -6.89 -25.92 -15.28
C ASP A 298 -7.14 -26.23 -13.82
N ILE A 299 -6.42 -27.19 -13.27
CA ILE A 299 -6.65 -27.69 -11.92
C ILE A 299 -5.43 -27.40 -11.06
N PHE A 300 -5.65 -26.65 -9.99
CA PHE A 300 -4.63 -26.31 -9.02
C PHE A 300 -4.56 -27.35 -7.93
N VAL A 301 -3.38 -27.92 -7.71
CA VAL A 301 -3.12 -29.02 -6.78
C VAL A 301 -2.09 -28.57 -5.75
N ASP A 302 -2.42 -28.77 -4.48
CA ASP A 302 -1.57 -28.56 -3.29
C ASP A 302 -0.86 -27.18 -3.26
N GLY A 303 -1.48 -26.16 -3.86
CA GLY A 303 -0.93 -24.81 -3.90
C GLY A 303 0.31 -24.61 -4.80
N CYS A 304 0.72 -25.61 -5.58
CA CYS A 304 2.01 -25.57 -6.30
C CYS A 304 2.05 -26.27 -7.67
N LEU A 305 1.00 -26.96 -8.09
CA LEU A 305 0.95 -27.67 -9.36
C LEU A 305 -0.33 -27.31 -10.12
N ILE A 306 -0.23 -27.02 -11.42
CA ILE A 306 -1.37 -26.91 -12.32
C ILE A 306 -1.37 -28.11 -13.27
N LEU A 307 -2.46 -28.87 -13.27
CA LEU A 307 -2.73 -29.94 -14.24
C LEU A 307 -3.81 -29.47 -15.21
N THR A 308 -3.50 -29.49 -16.50
CA THR A 308 -4.45 -29.13 -17.55
C THR A 308 -5.03 -30.39 -18.17
N PHE A 309 -6.34 -30.56 -18.08
CA PHE A 309 -7.06 -31.71 -18.65
C PHE A 309 -7.98 -31.27 -19.78
N ALA A 310 -7.88 -31.92 -20.93
CA ALA A 310 -8.82 -31.76 -22.02
C ALA A 310 -9.91 -32.84 -21.94
N PHE A 311 -11.16 -32.40 -21.82
CA PHE A 311 -12.34 -33.27 -21.73
C PHE A 311 -13.15 -33.22 -23.02
N THR A 312 -13.59 -34.38 -23.49
CA THR A 312 -14.60 -34.50 -24.55
C THR A 312 -15.92 -34.90 -23.91
N PHE A 313 -16.99 -34.16 -24.24
CA PHE A 313 -18.33 -34.42 -23.73
C PHE A 313 -19.28 -34.87 -24.85
N GLU A 314 -20.07 -35.91 -24.60
CA GLU A 314 -21.24 -36.28 -25.41
C GLU A 314 -22.50 -36.27 -24.54
N ASN A 315 -23.53 -35.52 -24.94
CA ASN A 315 -24.80 -35.39 -24.19
C ASN A 315 -24.59 -35.04 -22.70
N ASP A 316 -23.76 -34.02 -22.42
CA ASP A 316 -23.40 -33.56 -21.06
C ASP A 316 -22.71 -34.62 -20.17
N ARG A 317 -22.14 -35.68 -20.78
CA ARG A 317 -21.31 -36.67 -20.10
C ARG A 317 -19.90 -36.65 -20.65
N ALA A 318 -18.91 -36.57 -19.76
CA ALA A 318 -17.52 -36.74 -20.14
C ALA A 318 -17.33 -38.17 -20.70
N VAL A 319 -16.88 -38.28 -21.95
CA VAL A 319 -16.62 -39.56 -22.62
C VAL A 319 -15.13 -39.84 -22.78
N ALA A 320 -14.29 -38.81 -22.74
CA ALA A 320 -12.84 -38.92 -22.77
C ALA A 320 -12.18 -37.80 -21.96
N CYS A 321 -11.01 -38.08 -21.42
CA CYS A 321 -10.14 -37.10 -20.78
C CYS A 321 -8.68 -37.41 -21.08
N THR A 322 -7.89 -36.39 -21.39
CA THR A 322 -6.45 -36.49 -21.57
C THR A 322 -5.73 -35.41 -20.77
N LEU A 323 -4.67 -35.77 -20.05
CA LEU A 323 -3.75 -34.81 -19.45
C LEU A 323 -2.98 -34.12 -20.60
N ALA A 324 -3.14 -32.81 -20.73
CA ALA A 324 -2.55 -32.01 -21.80
C ALA A 324 -1.25 -31.34 -21.35
N GLU A 325 -1.21 -30.81 -20.12
CA GLU A 325 -0.06 -30.08 -19.59
C GLU A 325 0.10 -30.29 -18.08
N GLU A 326 1.34 -30.27 -17.62
CA GLU A 326 1.74 -30.27 -16.22
C GLU A 326 2.65 -29.07 -15.97
N LYS A 327 2.30 -28.22 -14.99
CA LYS A 327 3.04 -27.01 -14.69
C LYS A 327 3.23 -26.79 -13.19
N TYR A 328 4.46 -26.92 -12.73
CA TYR A 328 4.85 -26.57 -11.37
C TYR A 328 5.03 -25.06 -11.21
N LEU A 329 4.49 -24.51 -10.13
CA LEU A 329 4.65 -23.12 -9.77
C LEU A 329 5.83 -22.94 -8.82
N GLU A 330 6.75 -22.04 -9.20
CA GLU A 330 7.94 -21.73 -8.44
C GLU A 330 8.06 -20.21 -8.24
N LEU A 331 7.03 -19.59 -7.64
CA LEU A 331 7.01 -18.14 -7.42
C LEU A 331 7.74 -17.71 -6.14
N THR A 332 7.87 -18.62 -5.17
CA THR A 332 8.60 -18.43 -3.90
C THR A 332 9.44 -19.67 -3.59
N ASN A 333 10.45 -19.54 -2.74
CA ASN A 333 11.25 -20.69 -2.28
C ASN A 333 10.37 -21.74 -1.56
N ALA A 334 9.38 -21.30 -0.78
CA ALA A 334 8.41 -22.17 -0.12
C ALA A 334 7.54 -22.95 -1.13
N GLN A 335 7.05 -22.28 -2.19
CA GLN A 335 6.26 -22.93 -3.23
C GLN A 335 7.11 -23.93 -4.03
N LYS A 336 8.37 -23.59 -4.30
CA LYS A 336 9.32 -24.48 -4.97
C LYS A 336 9.69 -25.71 -4.14
N LEU A 337 9.85 -25.55 -2.82
CA LEU A 337 10.06 -26.69 -1.92
C LEU A 337 8.84 -27.62 -2.00
N ARG A 338 7.64 -27.06 -1.93
CA ARG A 338 6.39 -27.83 -1.99
C ARG A 338 6.22 -28.54 -3.34
N SER A 339 6.51 -27.87 -4.46
CA SER A 339 6.45 -28.50 -5.78
C SER A 339 7.44 -29.66 -5.92
N THR A 340 8.67 -29.50 -5.40
CA THR A 340 9.69 -30.56 -5.41
C THR A 340 9.25 -31.77 -4.59
N GLN A 341 8.69 -31.54 -3.40
CA GLN A 341 8.14 -32.57 -2.52
C GLN A 341 6.94 -33.27 -3.15
N LEU A 342 6.04 -32.52 -3.77
CA LEU A 342 4.87 -33.06 -4.45
C LEU A 342 5.29 -33.93 -5.64
N ALA A 343 6.21 -33.46 -6.48
CA ALA A 343 6.72 -34.23 -7.62
C ALA A 343 7.30 -35.58 -7.16
N ARG A 344 8.15 -35.58 -6.12
CA ARG A 344 8.68 -36.84 -5.55
C ARG A 344 7.58 -37.79 -5.07
N ARG A 345 6.56 -37.26 -4.39
CA ARG A 345 5.40 -38.05 -3.92
C ARG A 345 4.57 -38.61 -5.07
N LEU A 346 4.41 -37.85 -6.16
CA LEU A 346 3.72 -38.30 -7.36
C LEU A 346 4.49 -39.46 -8.01
N HIS A 347 5.80 -39.31 -8.18
CA HIS A 347 6.64 -40.34 -8.79
C HIS A 347 6.92 -41.56 -7.90
N SER A 348 6.68 -41.48 -6.59
CA SER A 348 6.77 -42.63 -5.68
C SER A 348 5.42 -43.35 -5.47
N ALA A 349 4.34 -42.83 -6.05
CA ALA A 349 3.02 -43.45 -5.98
C ALA A 349 2.86 -44.50 -7.07
N ASP A 350 2.24 -45.63 -6.73
CA ASP A 350 1.88 -46.67 -7.71
C ASP A 350 0.86 -46.15 -8.73
N ARG A 351 -0.01 -45.24 -8.28
CA ARG A 351 -0.97 -44.52 -9.12
C ARG A 351 -1.47 -43.25 -8.46
N ALA A 352 -1.76 -42.25 -9.27
CA ALA A 352 -2.51 -41.08 -8.85
C ALA A 352 -3.92 -41.13 -9.47
N VAL A 353 -4.95 -41.09 -8.61
CA VAL A 353 -6.36 -41.14 -9.03
C VAL A 353 -6.97 -39.77 -8.82
N PHE A 354 -7.40 -39.16 -9.92
CA PHE A 354 -8.05 -37.87 -9.93
C PHE A 354 -9.55 -38.05 -10.12
N ASP A 355 -10.34 -37.57 -9.15
CA ASP A 355 -11.80 -37.66 -9.20
C ASP A 355 -12.38 -36.37 -9.78
N VAL A 356 -13.11 -36.51 -10.89
CA VAL A 356 -13.74 -35.41 -11.63
C VAL A 356 -15.21 -35.70 -11.88
N PRO A 357 -16.05 -34.66 -12.02
CA PRO A 357 -17.43 -34.83 -12.44
C PRO A 357 -17.52 -35.64 -13.75
N GLY A 358 -17.98 -36.89 -13.66
CA GLY A 358 -18.11 -37.80 -14.81
C GLY A 358 -17.25 -39.06 -14.76
N GLY A 359 -16.28 -39.17 -13.83
CA GLY A 359 -15.49 -40.38 -13.63
C GLY A 359 -14.16 -40.15 -12.91
N ASN A 360 -13.35 -41.19 -12.82
CA ASN A 360 -11.99 -41.09 -12.30
C ASN A 360 -10.96 -41.17 -13.44
N ILE A 361 -9.89 -40.39 -13.31
CA ILE A 361 -8.74 -40.42 -14.21
C ILE A 361 -7.58 -40.99 -13.42
N THR A 362 -6.97 -42.04 -13.94
CA THR A 362 -5.73 -42.57 -13.34
C THR A 362 -4.55 -42.03 -14.12
N ILE A 363 -3.65 -41.36 -13.43
CA ILE A 363 -2.39 -40.86 -13.96
C ILE A 363 -1.31 -41.87 -13.52
N SER A 364 -0.63 -42.45 -14.52
CA SER A 364 0.58 -43.23 -14.28
C SER A 364 1.74 -42.25 -14.23
N MET A 365 2.52 -42.30 -13.15
CA MET A 365 3.77 -41.53 -13.05
C MET A 365 4.92 -42.45 -13.40
N GLU A 366 5.94 -41.92 -14.07
CA GLU A 366 7.17 -42.66 -14.32
C GLU A 366 8.01 -42.67 -13.04
N ASP A 367 8.60 -43.81 -12.68
CA ASP A 367 9.49 -43.87 -11.52
C ASP A 367 10.72 -42.99 -11.74
N LEU A 368 11.10 -42.21 -10.72
CA LEU A 368 12.37 -41.49 -10.74
C LEU A 368 13.53 -42.48 -10.66
N SER A 369 14.59 -42.22 -11.43
CA SER A 369 15.85 -42.90 -11.22
C SER A 369 16.43 -42.58 -9.83
N ALA A 370 17.30 -43.46 -9.31
CA ALA A 370 17.95 -43.23 -8.02
C ALA A 370 18.78 -41.93 -7.99
N GLU A 371 19.27 -41.47 -9.14
CA GLU A 371 19.99 -40.20 -9.27
C GLU A 371 19.03 -39.00 -9.17
N GLU A 372 17.91 -39.01 -9.89
CA GLU A 372 16.91 -37.94 -9.82
C GLU A 372 16.29 -37.83 -8.43
N GLU A 373 15.96 -38.96 -7.81
CA GLU A 373 15.48 -39.04 -6.44
C GLU A 373 16.48 -38.42 -5.46
N LEU A 374 17.78 -38.69 -5.63
CA LEU A 374 18.83 -38.06 -4.82
C LEU A 374 18.93 -36.55 -5.10
N GLN A 375 18.88 -36.13 -6.35
CA GLN A 375 18.95 -34.71 -6.73
C GLN A 375 17.78 -33.91 -6.13
N MET A 376 16.57 -34.44 -6.16
CA MET A 376 15.41 -33.76 -5.59
C MET A 376 15.51 -33.65 -4.06
N ARG A 377 15.98 -34.69 -3.33
CA ARG A 377 16.28 -34.56 -1.88
C ARG A 377 17.29 -33.46 -1.58
N VAL A 378 18.33 -33.37 -2.40
CA VAL A 378 19.37 -32.33 -2.28
C VAL A 378 18.77 -30.93 -2.45
N ILE A 379 17.83 -30.77 -3.38
CA ILE A 379 17.10 -29.50 -3.60
C ILE A 379 16.19 -29.19 -2.41
N GLU A 380 15.43 -30.17 -1.91
CA GLU A 380 14.54 -29.99 -0.74
C GLU A 380 15.31 -29.52 0.49
N GLU A 381 16.43 -30.18 0.79
CA GLU A 381 17.30 -29.86 1.93
C GLU A 381 17.85 -28.43 1.84
N ALA A 382 18.29 -28.02 0.63
CA ALA A 382 18.80 -26.68 0.40
C ALA A 382 17.70 -25.61 0.48
N LEU A 383 16.55 -25.84 -0.13
CA LEU A 383 15.42 -24.90 -0.06
C LEU A 383 14.90 -24.75 1.37
N SER A 384 14.90 -25.84 2.15
CA SER A 384 14.55 -25.79 3.58
C SER A 384 15.49 -24.86 4.35
N ASP A 385 16.79 -24.86 4.03
CA ASP A 385 17.74 -23.93 4.65
C ASP A 385 17.50 -22.47 4.25
N VAL A 386 17.15 -22.22 2.98
CA VAL A 386 16.80 -20.87 2.50
C VAL A 386 15.57 -20.34 3.23
N ILE A 387 14.49 -21.13 3.29
CA ILE A 387 13.22 -20.75 3.92
C ILE A 387 13.41 -20.45 5.42
N GLU A 388 14.24 -21.23 6.11
CA GLU A 388 14.52 -20.97 7.51
C GLU A 388 15.31 -19.67 7.72
N ILE A 389 16.21 -19.32 6.78
CA ILE A 389 16.89 -18.02 6.80
C ILE A 389 15.90 -16.88 6.53
N GLU A 390 15.01 -17.01 5.55
CA GLU A 390 13.93 -16.04 5.27
C GLU A 390 13.11 -15.79 6.54
N ARG A 391 12.74 -16.87 7.24
CA ARG A 391 11.97 -16.81 8.50
C ARG A 391 12.73 -16.09 9.62
N ILE A 392 14.01 -16.42 9.84
CA ILE A 392 14.82 -15.84 10.93
C ILE A 392 15.16 -14.36 10.67
N THR A 393 15.33 -13.99 9.40
CA THR A 393 15.77 -12.64 9.01
C THR A 393 14.61 -11.70 8.65
N GLY A 394 13.44 -12.24 8.29
CA GLY A 394 12.33 -11.49 7.73
C GLY A 394 12.60 -10.99 6.29
N ASN A 395 13.71 -11.38 5.67
CA ASN A 395 14.07 -10.99 4.32
C ASN A 395 13.52 -12.00 3.32
N GLU A 396 12.77 -11.52 2.33
CA GLU A 396 12.33 -12.34 1.20
C GLU A 396 13.51 -12.54 0.22
N ILE A 397 13.88 -13.79 -0.03
CA ILE A 397 14.95 -14.15 -0.95
C ILE A 397 14.30 -14.53 -2.28
N GLY A 398 14.89 -14.08 -3.39
CA GLY A 398 14.43 -14.50 -4.73
C GLY A 398 14.42 -16.02 -4.87
N VAL A 399 13.64 -16.54 -5.83
CA VAL A 399 13.52 -17.99 -6.02
C VAL A 399 14.86 -18.60 -6.46
N CYS A 400 15.31 -19.62 -5.74
CA CYS A 400 16.57 -20.30 -5.95
C CYS A 400 16.49 -21.32 -7.11
N ASN A 401 16.58 -20.84 -8.36
CA ASN A 401 16.49 -21.65 -9.59
C ASN A 401 17.84 -21.99 -10.23
N GLY A 402 18.93 -21.37 -9.79
CA GLY A 402 20.26 -21.65 -10.30
C GLY A 402 20.82 -23.00 -9.83
N ARG A 403 21.82 -23.51 -10.58
CA ARG A 403 22.63 -24.65 -10.14
C ARG A 403 23.48 -24.26 -8.94
N PHE A 404 23.80 -25.23 -8.09
CA PHE A 404 24.67 -25.06 -6.95
C PHE A 404 25.57 -26.28 -6.74
N THR A 405 26.67 -26.07 -6.06
CA THR A 405 27.69 -27.06 -5.72
C THR A 405 27.54 -27.53 -4.27
N ASN A 406 28.16 -28.65 -3.92
CA ASN A 406 28.20 -29.10 -2.52
C ASN A 406 28.88 -28.09 -1.59
N LEU A 407 29.84 -27.31 -2.07
CA LEU A 407 30.48 -26.27 -1.27
C LEU A 407 29.49 -25.14 -0.94
N GLU A 408 28.66 -24.75 -1.90
CA GLU A 408 27.60 -23.75 -1.70
C GLU A 408 26.51 -24.26 -0.75
N ARG A 409 26.12 -25.54 -0.85
CA ARG A 409 25.20 -26.18 0.11
C ARG A 409 25.73 -26.16 1.54
N VAL A 410 26.98 -26.55 1.72
CA VAL A 410 27.63 -26.53 3.05
C VAL A 410 27.64 -25.12 3.61
N ARG A 411 28.00 -24.12 2.81
CA ARG A 411 27.98 -22.71 3.23
C ARG A 411 26.58 -22.25 3.60
N LEU A 412 25.57 -22.60 2.81
CA LEU A 412 24.17 -22.29 3.10
C LEU A 412 23.72 -22.89 4.44
N ARG A 413 23.98 -24.18 4.67
CA ARG A 413 23.67 -24.87 5.93
C ARG A 413 24.39 -24.21 7.11
N GLN A 414 25.67 -23.90 6.97
CA GLN A 414 26.43 -23.18 7.99
C GLN A 414 25.82 -21.81 8.29
N THR A 415 25.45 -21.04 7.26
CA THR A 415 24.79 -19.75 7.40
C THR A 415 23.47 -19.88 8.18
N ARG A 416 22.63 -20.87 7.83
CA ARG A 416 21.38 -21.14 8.57
C ARG A 416 21.65 -21.46 10.03
N LEU A 417 22.57 -22.38 10.32
CA LEU A 417 22.93 -22.77 11.69
C LEU A 417 23.45 -21.58 12.51
N ILE A 418 24.27 -20.71 11.91
CA ILE A 418 24.74 -19.49 12.58
C ILE A 418 23.57 -18.53 12.87
N TRP A 419 22.63 -18.36 11.93
CA TRP A 419 21.42 -17.56 12.14
C TRP A 419 20.53 -18.11 13.27
N GLU A 420 20.46 -19.44 13.42
CA GLU A 420 19.79 -20.13 14.54
C GLU A 420 20.52 -19.98 15.89
N GLY A 421 21.68 -19.32 15.91
CA GLY A 421 22.50 -19.17 17.12
C GLY A 421 23.30 -20.42 17.47
N LYS A 422 23.53 -21.32 16.51
CA LYS A 422 24.40 -22.49 16.69
C LYS A 422 25.85 -22.16 16.31
N VAL A 423 26.75 -23.04 16.74
CA VAL A 423 28.17 -22.97 16.42
C VAL A 423 28.48 -23.95 15.30
N VAL A 424 29.27 -23.53 14.31
CA VAL A 424 29.70 -24.39 13.20
C VAL A 424 31.22 -24.40 13.05
N HIS A 425 31.77 -25.45 12.44
CA HIS A 425 33.17 -25.47 12.04
C HIS A 425 33.41 -24.53 10.85
N ALA A 426 34.37 -23.62 11.00
CA ALA A 426 34.83 -22.73 9.95
C ALA A 426 36.22 -23.13 9.46
N ARG A 427 36.32 -23.42 8.17
CA ARG A 427 37.57 -23.82 7.51
C ARG A 427 38.29 -22.62 6.92
N LEU A 428 38.73 -21.73 7.80
CA LEU A 428 39.58 -20.60 7.46
C LEU A 428 41.02 -20.92 7.87
N LYS A 429 41.95 -20.96 6.91
CA LYS A 429 43.36 -21.30 7.16
C LYS A 429 44.10 -20.20 7.93
N SER A 430 43.88 -18.95 7.55
CA SER A 430 44.44 -17.78 8.22
C SER A 430 43.68 -16.52 7.81
N ALA A 431 43.63 -15.52 8.69
CA ALA A 431 43.16 -14.18 8.34
C ALA A 431 44.10 -13.11 8.87
N THR A 432 44.14 -11.98 8.15
CA THR A 432 44.82 -10.77 8.62
C THR A 432 43.81 -9.85 9.28
N VAL A 433 44.04 -9.47 10.53
CA VAL A 433 43.17 -8.61 11.34
C VAL A 433 43.95 -7.40 11.84
N THR A 434 43.42 -6.20 11.60
CA THR A 434 43.98 -4.95 12.08
C THR A 434 43.40 -4.60 13.45
N SER A 435 44.26 -4.34 14.45
CA SER A 435 43.86 -3.96 15.80
C SER A 435 44.52 -2.64 16.25
N PRO A 436 43.86 -1.81 17.10
CA PRO A 436 44.50 -0.65 17.72
C PRO A 436 45.80 -1.03 18.46
N SER A 437 46.77 -0.12 18.47
CA SER A 437 48.10 -0.36 19.06
C SER A 437 48.00 -0.87 20.50
N GLY A 438 48.69 -1.97 20.81
CA GLY A 438 48.84 -2.50 22.17
C GLY A 438 47.93 -3.67 22.56
N ASN A 439 46.90 -4.01 21.77
CA ASN A 439 45.99 -5.13 22.08
C ASN A 439 45.90 -6.12 20.91
N PRO A 440 46.52 -7.30 20.99
CA PRO A 440 46.35 -8.35 19.99
C PRO A 440 44.86 -8.78 19.90
N PRO A 441 44.32 -8.99 18.69
CA PRO A 441 42.97 -9.49 18.53
C PRO A 441 42.85 -10.91 19.12
N GLN A 442 41.71 -11.20 19.76
CA GLN A 442 41.40 -12.53 20.32
C GLN A 442 40.43 -13.33 19.44
N VAL A 443 39.71 -12.65 18.55
CA VAL A 443 38.70 -13.22 17.66
C VAL A 443 38.84 -12.60 16.27
N ILE A 444 38.53 -13.39 15.24
CA ILE A 444 38.42 -12.89 13.88
C ILE A 444 36.96 -12.49 13.67
N ALA A 445 36.69 -11.18 13.55
CA ALA A 445 35.36 -10.66 13.30
C ALA A 445 35.12 -10.48 11.79
N ILE A 446 34.13 -11.18 11.26
CA ILE A 446 33.59 -11.00 9.91
C ILE A 446 32.32 -10.17 10.00
N LYS A 447 32.25 -9.10 9.22
CA LYS A 447 31.04 -8.25 9.15
C LYS A 447 29.88 -9.02 8.52
N GLU A 448 28.67 -8.58 8.80
CA GLU A 448 27.50 -9.04 8.06
C GLU A 448 27.68 -8.82 6.55
N GLY A 449 27.03 -9.65 5.75
CA GLY A 449 27.26 -9.72 4.32
C GLY A 449 26.28 -10.67 3.64
N SER A 450 26.70 -11.26 2.53
CA SER A 450 25.92 -12.28 1.83
C SER A 450 26.81 -13.33 1.16
N ILE A 451 26.23 -14.50 0.90
CA ILE A 451 26.81 -15.55 0.05
C ILE A 451 25.95 -15.76 -1.19
N ALA A 452 26.58 -16.08 -2.31
CA ALA A 452 25.86 -16.51 -3.50
C ALA A 452 25.38 -17.96 -3.34
N PHE A 453 24.11 -18.22 -3.65
CA PHE A 453 23.53 -19.56 -3.70
C PHE A 453 22.46 -19.62 -4.78
N ALA A 454 22.56 -20.58 -5.70
CA ALA A 454 21.53 -20.85 -6.72
C ALA A 454 21.04 -19.60 -7.49
N GLY A 455 21.94 -18.66 -7.79
CA GLY A 455 21.64 -17.40 -8.50
C GLY A 455 21.13 -16.26 -7.60
N GLN A 456 21.02 -16.47 -6.29
CA GLN A 456 20.54 -15.49 -5.32
C GLN A 456 21.64 -15.10 -4.32
N GLN A 457 21.42 -14.00 -3.59
CA GLN A 457 22.28 -13.58 -2.48
C GLN A 457 21.58 -13.87 -1.15
N ILE A 458 22.21 -14.72 -0.34
CA ILE A 458 21.70 -15.15 0.97
C ILE A 458 22.37 -14.31 2.05
N PRO A 459 21.62 -13.63 2.93
CA PRO A 459 22.20 -12.79 3.97
C PRO A 459 22.96 -13.63 5.00
N THR A 460 24.13 -13.14 5.42
CA THR A 460 24.94 -13.74 6.49
C THR A 460 25.08 -12.77 7.65
N PRO A 461 24.95 -13.22 8.91
CA PRO A 461 25.11 -12.34 10.06
C PRO A 461 26.58 -11.98 10.25
N ALA A 462 26.84 -10.91 11.03
CA ALA A 462 28.16 -10.70 11.58
C ALA A 462 28.59 -11.96 12.36
N THR A 463 29.81 -12.42 12.13
CA THR A 463 30.28 -13.72 12.59
C THR A 463 31.62 -13.57 13.28
N HIS A 464 31.78 -14.22 14.42
CA HIS A 464 33.05 -14.35 15.15
C HIS A 464 33.64 -15.72 14.87
N LEU A 465 34.94 -15.76 14.55
CA LEU A 465 35.69 -17.00 14.41
C LEU A 465 36.78 -17.07 15.47
N TRP A 466 36.89 -18.23 16.12
CA TRP A 466 37.77 -18.40 17.27
C TRP A 466 38.28 -19.83 17.41
N HIS A 467 39.38 -19.98 18.16
CA HIS A 467 39.89 -21.26 18.65
C HIS A 467 40.57 -21.05 20.01
N GLN A 468 40.53 -22.05 20.90
CA GLN A 468 41.13 -21.95 22.24
C GLN A 468 42.64 -21.70 22.20
N GLN A 469 43.31 -22.25 21.20
CA GLN A 469 44.75 -22.13 20.95
C GLN A 469 45.02 -21.31 19.69
N LEU A 470 44.25 -20.26 19.43
CA LEU A 470 44.41 -19.41 18.25
C LEU A 470 45.83 -18.82 18.21
N GLU A 471 46.55 -19.07 17.12
CA GLU A 471 47.88 -18.53 16.89
C GLU A 471 47.75 -17.11 16.34
N VAL A 472 48.41 -16.14 16.99
CA VAL A 472 48.33 -14.72 16.63
C VAL A 472 49.73 -14.15 16.49
N HIS A 473 50.09 -13.75 15.28
CA HIS A 473 51.42 -13.25 14.94
C HIS A 473 51.34 -11.87 14.27
N PRO A 474 52.10 -10.86 14.72
CA PRO A 474 52.13 -9.57 14.04
C PRO A 474 52.79 -9.70 12.67
N THR A 475 52.27 -9.00 11.65
CA THR A 475 52.83 -9.01 10.28
C THR A 475 54.18 -8.31 10.17
N THR A 476 54.46 -7.35 11.07
CA THR A 476 55.70 -6.57 11.13
C THR A 476 56.34 -6.66 12.52
N ALA A 477 57.67 -6.65 12.57
CA ALA A 477 58.44 -6.79 13.82
C ALA A 477 58.44 -5.50 14.67
N THR A 478 58.35 -4.33 14.05
CA THR A 478 58.43 -3.02 14.71
C THR A 478 57.05 -2.48 15.06
N ASP A 479 56.86 -2.11 16.34
CA ASP A 479 55.65 -1.48 16.85
C ASP A 479 55.75 0.05 16.67
N SER A 480 54.73 0.65 16.07
CA SER A 480 54.62 2.10 15.89
C SER A 480 53.53 2.61 16.83
N PRO A 481 53.89 3.24 17.97
CA PRO A 481 52.92 3.68 18.97
C PRO A 481 51.84 4.58 18.36
N GLY A 482 50.57 4.27 18.61
CA GLY A 482 49.43 5.05 18.10
C GLY A 482 48.97 4.71 16.68
N HIS A 483 49.61 3.75 16.00
CA HIS A 483 49.17 3.26 14.69
C HIS A 483 48.51 1.87 14.80
N PRO A 484 47.46 1.59 14.01
CA PRO A 484 46.89 0.24 13.91
C PRO A 484 47.95 -0.77 13.46
N ARG A 485 47.89 -2.00 14.00
CA ARG A 485 48.81 -3.08 13.67
C ARG A 485 48.06 -4.28 13.13
N ASP A 486 48.62 -4.89 12.09
CA ASP A 486 48.06 -6.08 11.47
C ASP A 486 48.62 -7.36 12.11
N TYR A 487 47.73 -8.33 12.31
CA TYR A 487 48.04 -9.64 12.87
C TYR A 487 47.55 -10.73 11.92
N ILE A 488 48.37 -11.74 11.68
CA ILE A 488 47.95 -12.99 11.06
C ILE A 488 47.46 -13.92 12.17
N MET A 489 46.23 -14.40 12.01
CA MET A 489 45.55 -15.29 12.94
C MET A 489 45.26 -16.62 12.26
N SER A 490 45.63 -17.74 12.87
CA SER A 490 45.41 -19.10 12.34
C SER A 490 45.05 -20.10 13.44
N PRO A 491 44.21 -21.12 13.15
CA PRO A 491 44.06 -22.27 14.04
C PRO A 491 45.39 -23.06 14.13
N PRO A 492 45.60 -23.82 15.20
CA PRO A 492 46.67 -24.81 15.26
C PRO A 492 46.66 -25.76 14.07
N GLN A 493 47.82 -26.32 13.74
CA GLN A 493 47.97 -27.22 12.59
C GLN A 493 47.02 -28.43 12.69
N GLY A 494 46.11 -28.55 11.72
CA GLY A 494 45.16 -29.65 11.64
C GLY A 494 43.85 -29.42 12.40
N GLU A 495 43.68 -28.26 13.03
CA GLU A 495 42.46 -27.90 13.74
C GLU A 495 41.60 -26.90 12.96
N HIS A 496 40.37 -26.69 13.41
CA HIS A 496 39.38 -25.83 12.76
C HIS A 496 38.93 -24.72 13.71
N LEU A 497 38.67 -23.55 13.14
CA LEU A 497 38.00 -22.49 13.90
C LEU A 497 36.54 -22.87 14.11
N VAL A 498 35.94 -22.31 15.15
CA VAL A 498 34.50 -22.32 15.34
C VAL A 498 33.92 -20.95 14.99
N ALA A 499 32.74 -20.92 14.38
CA ALA A 499 32.03 -19.72 13.98
C ALA A 499 30.65 -19.61 14.63
N TRP A 500 30.28 -18.41 15.07
CA TRP A 500 28.95 -18.07 15.57
C TRP A 500 28.62 -16.59 15.39
N ALA A 501 27.35 -16.23 15.45
CA ALA A 501 26.91 -14.83 15.42
C ALA A 501 26.82 -14.29 16.86
N PRO A 502 27.60 -13.25 17.22
CA PRO A 502 27.60 -12.70 18.58
C PRO A 502 26.26 -12.07 18.97
N THR A 503 25.45 -11.65 17.98
CA THR A 503 24.10 -11.12 18.20
C THR A 503 23.06 -12.21 18.48
N ARG A 504 23.34 -13.46 18.13
CA ARG A 504 22.44 -14.61 18.34
C ARG A 504 22.87 -15.48 19.52
N LEU A 505 24.17 -15.49 19.83
CA LEU A 505 24.74 -16.28 20.91
C LEU A 505 25.87 -15.51 21.61
N VAL A 506 25.63 -15.11 22.86
CA VAL A 506 26.66 -14.50 23.72
C VAL A 506 27.47 -15.62 24.39
N ARG A 507 28.80 -15.58 24.27
CA ARG A 507 29.68 -16.64 24.77
C ARG A 507 30.90 -16.12 25.52
N SER A 508 31.37 -16.91 26.48
CA SER A 508 32.67 -16.78 27.14
C SER A 508 33.73 -17.57 26.36
N GLU A 509 34.91 -16.97 26.16
CA GLU A 509 36.02 -17.52 25.37
C GLU A 509 36.83 -18.62 26.09
N THR A 510 36.22 -19.33 27.05
CA THR A 510 36.94 -20.25 27.96
C THR A 510 36.39 -21.68 28.00
N GLU A 511 35.27 -21.95 27.33
CA GLU A 511 34.63 -23.27 27.34
C GLU A 511 34.84 -24.05 26.03
N PRO A 512 35.13 -25.37 26.08
CA PRO A 512 35.21 -26.21 24.89
C PRO A 512 33.85 -26.32 24.21
N VAL A 513 33.85 -26.31 22.87
CA VAL A 513 32.64 -26.15 22.06
C VAL A 513 32.45 -27.32 21.13
N LEU A 514 31.27 -27.93 21.20
CA LEU A 514 30.80 -28.87 20.18
C LEU A 514 30.13 -28.08 19.05
N ALA A 515 30.69 -28.17 17.85
CA ALA A 515 30.05 -27.64 16.65
C ALA A 515 28.83 -28.50 16.30
N SER A 516 27.79 -27.86 15.77
CA SER A 516 26.63 -28.57 15.22
C SER A 516 27.01 -29.23 13.91
N PRO A 517 26.65 -30.51 13.71
CA PRO A 517 26.90 -31.20 12.44
C PRO A 517 26.08 -30.58 11.32
N TRP A 518 26.53 -30.74 10.08
CA TRP A 518 25.78 -30.24 8.92
C TRP A 518 24.62 -31.17 8.54
N ASP A 519 24.79 -32.48 8.77
CA ASP A 519 23.84 -33.56 8.45
C ASP A 519 23.26 -33.43 7.02
N LEU A 520 24.15 -33.21 6.04
CA LEU A 520 23.77 -33.03 4.64
C LEU A 520 23.82 -34.34 3.86
N THR A 521 22.76 -34.59 3.11
CA THR A 521 22.63 -35.81 2.30
C THR A 521 23.78 -35.93 1.29
N GLY A 522 24.50 -37.05 1.37
CA GLY A 522 25.61 -37.40 0.47
C GLY A 522 26.94 -36.68 0.76
N ILE A 523 27.08 -36.00 1.91
CA ILE A 523 28.30 -35.29 2.31
C ILE A 523 28.82 -35.81 3.65
N ASP A 524 30.05 -36.34 3.66
CA ASP A 524 30.76 -36.65 4.91
C ASP A 524 31.57 -35.43 5.38
N GLU A 525 31.11 -34.79 6.45
CA GLU A 525 31.70 -33.58 7.05
C GLU A 525 33.18 -33.74 7.42
N LYS A 526 33.63 -34.97 7.74
CA LYS A 526 35.03 -35.24 8.10
C LYS A 526 35.95 -35.21 6.89
N SER A 527 35.46 -35.68 5.73
CA SER A 527 36.24 -35.81 4.51
C SER A 527 36.01 -34.69 3.49
N PHE A 528 34.91 -33.94 3.61
CA PHE A 528 34.59 -32.83 2.72
C PHE A 528 35.75 -31.82 2.76
N PRO A 529 36.22 -31.24 1.63
CA PRO A 529 37.39 -30.35 1.60
C PRO A 529 37.15 -28.96 2.21
#